data_AF-A0A368TLR1-F1
#
_entry.id   AF-A0A368TLR1-F1
#
_cell.length_a   1.000
_cell.length_b   1.000
_cell.length_c   1.000
_cell.angle_alpha   90.00
_cell.angle_beta   90.00
_cell.angle_gamma   90.00
#
_symmetry.space_group_name_H-M   'P 1'
#
loop_
_entity.id
_entity.type
_entity.pdbx_description
1 polymer ?
#
loop_
_entity_poly.entity_id
_entity_poly.type
_entity_poly.pdbx_seq_one_letter_code
_entity_poly.pdbx_strand_id
1 'polypeptide(L)'
;MKVKSLGYSIVLAAICLTAIGIACIDIPPSGVIIYAFDQNPAGLDEGNEWVAIHNPTNRSVDIGNWTLETTNGSTASLWLAEGTTLYPGAYITISPSYRWIDNNNESLILRDAVGDVVDRTLVVNDNESDNRYWMRNNSGWTFDVRDLEKGELWSGYVKNVVDGDTIDVHFNICGVQRVRLVGIDAPEIGEEGYEEAKEFLNETCMWKEVKLDVDDEKQYDPYYRILAVVYVNETNLNEKMVREGYAEVMYIPPSEFDCREWGG
;
A
#
# COMPACT_ATOMS: atom_id res chain seq x y z
N MET A 1 -58.57 19.05 50.23
CA MET A 1 -57.33 18.47 49.68
C MET A 1 -57.69 17.57 48.50
N LYS A 2 -57.56 18.10 47.27
CA LYS A 2 -57.63 17.39 45.98
C LYS A 2 -56.89 18.28 44.99
N VAL A 3 -55.68 17.86 44.61
CA VAL A 3 -54.86 18.47 43.56
C VAL A 3 -55.30 17.84 42.24
N LYS A 4 -55.55 18.66 41.20
CA LYS A 4 -55.65 18.18 39.82
C LYS A 4 -54.79 19.07 38.92
N SER A 5 -53.91 18.41 38.18
CA SER A 5 -52.83 18.93 37.35
C SER A 5 -53.33 19.62 36.08
N LEU A 6 -52.61 20.66 35.65
CA LEU A 6 -52.66 21.20 34.30
C LEU A 6 -51.85 20.27 33.37
N GLY A 7 -52.47 19.77 32.30
CA GLY A 7 -51.79 19.11 31.19
C GLY A 7 -51.46 20.12 30.09
N TYR A 8 -50.21 20.13 29.64
CA TYR A 8 -49.79 20.85 28.44
C TYR A 8 -49.90 19.94 27.22
N SER A 9 -50.60 20.40 26.17
CA SER A 9 -50.63 19.74 24.86
C SER A 9 -49.44 20.20 24.02
N ILE A 10 -48.54 19.27 23.69
CA ILE A 10 -47.48 19.50 22.70
C ILE A 10 -48.05 19.13 21.32
N VAL A 11 -48.07 20.11 20.41
CA VAL A 11 -48.40 19.90 18.99
C VAL A 11 -47.13 19.43 18.29
N LEU A 12 -47.10 18.18 17.80
CA LEU A 12 -46.04 17.70 16.91
C LEU A 12 -46.33 18.16 15.47
N ALA A 13 -45.50 19.05 14.95
CA ALA A 13 -45.46 19.38 13.52
C ALA A 13 -44.63 18.30 12.79
N ALA A 14 -45.23 17.62 11.83
CA ALA A 14 -44.55 16.67 10.95
C ALA A 14 -43.74 17.45 9.90
N ILE A 15 -42.40 17.35 9.97
CA ILE A 15 -41.50 17.86 8.94
C ILE A 15 -41.28 16.72 7.93
N CYS A 16 -41.83 16.89 6.72
CA CYS A 16 -41.58 16.01 5.59
C CYS A 16 -40.19 16.32 5.03
N LEU A 17 -39.18 15.53 5.42
CA LEU A 17 -37.85 15.56 4.81
C LEU A 17 -37.89 14.78 3.49
N THR A 18 -37.74 15.50 2.38
CA THR A 18 -37.48 14.90 1.07
C THR A 18 -36.12 14.20 1.12
N ALA A 19 -36.12 12.89 0.92
CA ALA A 19 -34.89 12.10 0.81
C ALA A 19 -34.10 12.56 -0.42
N ILE A 20 -32.98 13.25 -0.18
CA ILE A 20 -31.93 13.40 -1.17
C ILE A 20 -31.27 12.02 -1.25
N GLY A 21 -31.32 11.39 -2.43
CA GLY A 21 -30.64 10.12 -2.68
C GLY A 21 -29.14 10.34 -2.58
N ILE A 22 -28.59 10.09 -1.39
CA ILE A 22 -27.16 9.85 -1.20
C ILE A 22 -26.92 8.48 -1.83
N ALA A 23 -25.95 8.37 -2.73
CA ALA A 23 -25.48 7.07 -3.19
C ALA A 23 -25.14 6.24 -1.94
N CYS A 24 -25.95 5.22 -1.68
CA CYS A 24 -25.70 4.28 -0.61
C CYS A 24 -24.41 3.56 -1.01
N ILE A 25 -23.32 3.86 -0.31
CA ILE A 25 -22.18 2.96 -0.27
C ILE A 25 -22.76 1.69 0.35
N ASP A 26 -22.85 0.59 -0.42
CA ASP A 26 -23.18 -0.73 0.11
C ASP A 26 -22.05 -1.14 1.05
N ILE A 27 -22.11 -0.67 2.29
CA ILE A 27 -21.20 -1.08 3.35
C ILE A 27 -21.62 -2.49 3.73
N PRO A 28 -20.75 -3.50 3.58
CA PRO A 28 -21.11 -4.87 3.91
C PRO A 28 -21.46 -5.02 5.40
N PRO A 29 -22.16 -6.09 5.81
CA PRO A 29 -22.70 -6.22 7.16
C PRO A 29 -21.67 -6.09 8.29
N SER A 30 -20.41 -6.50 8.03
CA SER A 30 -19.27 -6.34 8.96
C SER A 30 -18.59 -4.96 8.85
N GLY A 31 -18.77 -4.28 7.72
CA GLY A 31 -18.12 -3.02 7.36
C GLY A 31 -16.65 -3.14 6.94
N VAL A 32 -16.04 -4.33 7.06
CA VAL A 32 -14.66 -4.58 6.61
C VAL A 32 -14.64 -4.73 5.09
N ILE A 33 -13.61 -4.18 4.45
CA ILE A 33 -13.50 -4.14 2.99
C ILE A 33 -12.12 -4.62 2.52
N ILE A 34 -12.07 -5.15 1.29
CA ILE A 34 -10.84 -5.23 0.52
C ILE A 34 -10.55 -3.81 0.01
N TYR A 35 -9.49 -3.20 0.52
CA TYR A 35 -9.16 -1.80 0.26
C TYR A 35 -8.34 -1.62 -1.02
N ALA A 36 -7.28 -2.42 -1.18
CA ALA A 36 -6.40 -2.36 -2.33
C ALA A 36 -5.75 -3.73 -2.57
N PHE A 37 -5.29 -3.98 -3.79
CA PHE A 37 -4.52 -5.16 -4.12
C PHE A 37 -3.68 -4.94 -5.37
N ASP A 38 -2.55 -5.63 -5.40
CA ASP A 38 -1.63 -5.67 -6.52
C ASP A 38 -1.39 -7.12 -6.92
N GLN A 39 -1.71 -7.41 -8.19
CA GLN A 39 -1.64 -8.74 -8.78
C GLN A 39 -0.48 -8.88 -9.76
N ASN A 40 0.26 -7.80 -10.03
CA ASN A 40 1.43 -7.82 -10.89
C ASN A 40 2.46 -6.78 -10.43
N PRO A 41 2.94 -6.89 -9.18
CA PRO A 41 3.84 -5.90 -8.61
C PRO A 41 5.16 -5.84 -9.39
N ALA A 42 5.86 -4.72 -9.27
CA ALA A 42 7.16 -4.53 -9.89
C ALA A 42 8.14 -5.67 -9.57
N GLY A 43 8.64 -6.38 -10.60
CA GLY A 43 9.59 -7.49 -10.44
C GLY A 43 8.94 -8.87 -10.43
N LEU A 44 9.26 -9.70 -9.43
CA LEU A 44 8.72 -11.06 -9.34
C LEU A 44 7.34 -11.04 -8.69
N ASP A 45 6.35 -11.71 -9.29
CA ASP A 45 5.02 -11.88 -8.69
C ASP A 45 5.07 -12.74 -7.41
N GLU A 46 5.86 -13.82 -7.47
CA GLU A 46 5.99 -14.77 -6.37
C GLU A 46 6.54 -14.10 -5.11
N GLY A 47 5.72 -14.02 -4.06
CA GLY A 47 6.11 -13.42 -2.78
C GLY A 47 5.93 -11.91 -2.66
N ASN A 48 5.44 -11.25 -3.72
CA ASN A 48 5.22 -9.81 -3.76
C ASN A 48 3.76 -9.42 -4.04
N GLU A 49 2.94 -10.27 -4.67
CA GLU A 49 1.50 -10.02 -4.79
C GLU A 49 0.87 -9.77 -3.41
N TRP A 50 -0.04 -8.81 -3.32
CA TRP A 50 -0.57 -8.40 -2.02
C TRP A 50 -2.01 -7.90 -2.06
N VAL A 51 -2.69 -8.04 -0.92
CA VAL A 51 -4.05 -7.52 -0.69
C VAL A 51 -4.09 -6.80 0.66
N ALA A 52 -4.59 -5.57 0.66
CA ALA A 52 -4.86 -4.80 1.87
C ALA A 52 -6.36 -4.90 2.23
N ILE A 53 -6.64 -5.33 3.46
CA ILE A 53 -7.98 -5.33 4.06
C ILE A 53 -8.06 -4.19 5.06
N HIS A 54 -9.18 -3.47 5.09
CA HIS A 54 -9.39 -2.30 5.94
C HIS A 54 -10.68 -2.40 6.75
N ASN A 55 -10.62 -1.94 8.00
CA ASN A 55 -11.80 -1.71 8.83
C ASN A 55 -12.10 -0.19 8.90
N PRO A 56 -12.98 0.33 8.03
CA PRO A 56 -13.40 1.73 8.05
C PRO A 56 -14.37 2.07 9.18
N THR A 57 -14.80 1.08 9.98
CA THR A 57 -15.79 1.29 11.03
C THR A 57 -15.16 1.86 12.29
N ASN A 58 -16.01 2.33 13.22
CA ASN A 58 -15.60 2.82 14.53
C ASN A 58 -15.55 1.72 15.61
N ARG A 59 -15.58 0.44 15.23
CA ARG A 59 -15.54 -0.70 16.15
C ARG A 59 -14.49 -1.69 15.70
N SER A 60 -13.86 -2.39 16.65
CA SER A 60 -13.01 -3.53 16.33
C SER A 60 -13.84 -4.65 15.73
N VAL A 61 -13.28 -5.34 14.73
CA VAL A 61 -13.88 -6.51 14.09
C VAL A 61 -12.93 -7.68 14.23
N ASP A 62 -13.44 -8.81 14.75
CA ASP A 62 -12.72 -10.08 14.73
C ASP A 62 -12.81 -10.66 13.32
N ILE A 63 -11.66 -10.73 12.65
CA ILE A 63 -11.50 -11.29 11.30
C ILE A 63 -10.79 -12.64 11.36
N GLY A 64 -10.64 -13.24 12.55
CA GLY A 64 -10.08 -14.57 12.70
C GLY A 64 -10.91 -15.62 11.97
N ASN A 65 -10.23 -16.55 11.29
CA ASN A 65 -10.81 -17.61 10.47
C ASN A 65 -11.60 -17.12 9.24
N TRP A 66 -11.56 -15.83 8.90
CA TRP A 66 -12.07 -15.34 7.62
C TRP A 66 -11.21 -15.88 6.47
N THR A 67 -11.79 -16.00 5.29
CA THR A 67 -11.08 -16.45 4.08
C THR A 67 -10.97 -15.35 3.04
N LEU A 68 -9.80 -15.26 2.43
CA LEU A 68 -9.57 -14.47 1.21
C LEU A 68 -9.33 -15.45 0.06
N GLU A 69 -10.17 -15.36 -0.96
CA GLU A 69 -10.25 -16.33 -2.06
C GLU A 69 -10.00 -15.64 -3.40
N THR A 70 -9.20 -16.29 -4.26
CA THR A 70 -9.07 -15.92 -5.67
C THR A 70 -10.05 -16.73 -6.52
N THR A 71 -10.42 -16.20 -7.69
CA THR A 71 -11.57 -16.70 -8.46
C THR A 71 -11.22 -17.20 -9.84
N ASN A 72 -10.03 -16.86 -10.35
CA ASN A 72 -9.59 -17.25 -11.67
C ASN A 72 -8.49 -18.32 -11.60
N GLY A 73 -8.32 -19.05 -12.71
CA GLY A 73 -7.23 -20.00 -12.91
C GLY A 73 -7.03 -20.98 -11.76
N SER A 74 -5.82 -20.97 -11.19
CA SER A 74 -5.48 -21.77 -10.01
C SER A 74 -5.90 -21.02 -8.74
N THR A 75 -7.11 -21.27 -8.27
CA THR A 75 -7.66 -20.55 -7.12
C THR A 75 -6.93 -20.88 -5.82
N ALA A 76 -6.66 -19.84 -5.02
CA ALA A 76 -6.15 -19.94 -3.66
C ALA A 76 -7.25 -19.57 -2.66
N SER A 77 -7.16 -20.15 -1.46
CA SER A 77 -7.95 -19.73 -0.29
C SER A 77 -6.99 -19.57 0.88
N LEU A 78 -6.95 -18.37 1.45
CA LEU A 78 -6.09 -18.04 2.57
C LEU A 78 -6.93 -17.76 3.82
N TRP A 79 -6.57 -18.40 4.93
CA TRP A 79 -7.21 -18.19 6.22
C TRP A 79 -6.47 -17.13 7.01
N LEU A 80 -7.23 -16.17 7.52
CA LEU A 80 -6.74 -15.24 8.53
C LEU A 80 -6.64 -15.95 9.87
N ALA A 81 -5.49 -15.78 10.54
CA ALA A 81 -5.19 -16.50 11.77
C ALA A 81 -6.28 -16.28 12.83
N GLU A 82 -6.62 -17.33 13.56
CA GLU A 82 -7.57 -17.24 14.67
C GLU A 82 -7.16 -16.15 15.67
N GLY A 83 -8.14 -15.36 16.13
CA GLY A 83 -7.93 -14.24 17.05
C GLY A 83 -7.41 -12.95 16.41
N THR A 84 -7.28 -12.90 15.08
CA THR A 84 -6.92 -11.65 14.37
C THR A 84 -8.04 -10.62 14.51
N THR A 85 -7.75 -9.51 15.20
CA THR A 85 -8.69 -8.39 15.36
C THR A 85 -8.22 -7.18 14.58
N LEU A 86 -9.09 -6.64 13.71
CA LEU A 86 -8.87 -5.38 13.01
C LEU A 86 -9.52 -4.23 13.80
N TYR A 87 -8.69 -3.37 14.38
CA TYR A 87 -9.13 -2.18 15.12
C TYR A 87 -9.78 -1.13 14.21
N PRO A 88 -10.53 -0.16 14.77
CA PRO A 88 -11.07 0.96 14.00
C PRO A 88 -10.00 1.66 13.17
N GLY A 89 -10.22 1.82 11.87
CA GLY A 89 -9.30 2.46 10.93
C GLY A 89 -8.05 1.65 10.58
N ALA A 90 -7.89 0.45 11.12
CA ALA A 90 -6.70 -0.36 10.87
C ALA A 90 -6.72 -1.03 9.49
N TYR A 91 -5.52 -1.33 9.01
CA TYR A 91 -5.27 -2.10 7.79
C TYR A 91 -4.50 -3.37 8.15
N ILE A 92 -4.69 -4.42 7.36
CA ILE A 92 -3.81 -5.59 7.33
C ILE A 92 -3.47 -5.90 5.87
N THR A 93 -2.18 -6.11 5.60
CA THR A 93 -1.70 -6.52 4.28
C THR A 93 -1.36 -8.00 4.30
N ILE A 94 -1.85 -8.72 3.29
CA ILE A 94 -1.66 -10.14 3.08
C ILE A 94 -0.79 -10.30 1.84
N SER A 95 0.37 -10.93 1.99
CA SER A 95 1.30 -11.21 0.90
C SER A 95 1.99 -12.55 1.16
N PRO A 96 1.39 -13.67 0.70
CA PRO A 96 1.96 -15.00 0.83
C PRO A 96 3.29 -15.10 0.06
N SER A 97 4.14 -16.04 0.45
CA SER A 97 5.44 -16.26 -0.21
C SER A 97 5.35 -16.95 -1.58
N TYR A 98 4.15 -17.17 -2.10
CA TYR A 98 3.87 -17.89 -3.34
C TYR A 98 2.94 -17.03 -4.20
N ARG A 99 2.93 -17.28 -5.52
CA ARG A 99 2.00 -16.64 -6.45
C ARG A 99 0.57 -17.13 -6.20
N TRP A 100 -0.39 -16.22 -6.11
CA TRP A 100 -1.75 -16.54 -5.70
C TRP A 100 -2.85 -15.71 -6.39
N ILE A 101 -2.52 -14.57 -7.00
CA ILE A 101 -3.48 -13.72 -7.72
C ILE A 101 -3.17 -13.79 -9.22
N ASP A 102 -4.16 -14.10 -10.06
CA ASP A 102 -3.93 -14.08 -11.50
C ASP A 102 -3.90 -12.64 -12.05
N ASN A 103 -2.96 -12.35 -12.96
CA ASN A 103 -2.83 -11.02 -13.59
C ASN A 103 -4.03 -10.63 -14.47
N ASN A 104 -4.86 -11.60 -14.87
CA ASN A 104 -5.94 -11.39 -15.85
C ASN A 104 -7.25 -12.03 -15.38
N ASN A 105 -8.34 -11.30 -15.59
CA ASN A 105 -9.72 -11.70 -15.25
C ASN A 105 -9.89 -12.16 -13.80
N GLU A 106 -9.17 -11.53 -12.86
CA GLU A 106 -9.16 -11.93 -11.47
C GLU A 106 -10.10 -11.06 -10.62
N SER A 107 -10.72 -11.69 -9.63
CA SER A 107 -11.43 -11.03 -8.54
C SER A 107 -11.15 -11.72 -7.21
N LEU A 108 -11.19 -10.95 -6.14
CA LEU A 108 -10.98 -11.45 -4.79
C LEU A 108 -12.31 -11.46 -4.04
N ILE A 109 -12.53 -12.49 -3.22
CA ILE A 109 -13.68 -12.61 -2.34
C ILE A 109 -13.18 -12.71 -0.91
N LEU A 110 -13.64 -11.80 -0.05
CA LEU A 110 -13.48 -11.89 1.39
C LEU A 110 -14.73 -12.52 1.99
N ARG A 111 -14.58 -13.59 2.76
CA ARG A 111 -15.65 -14.24 3.50
C ARG A 111 -15.39 -14.23 4.99
N ASP A 112 -16.47 -14.20 5.76
CA ASP A 112 -16.38 -14.33 7.21
C ASP A 112 -16.12 -15.79 7.65
N ALA A 113 -16.00 -16.00 8.96
CA ALA A 113 -15.73 -17.31 9.55
C ALA A 113 -16.83 -18.36 9.31
N VAL A 114 -18.03 -17.97 8.89
CA VAL A 114 -19.13 -18.91 8.55
C VAL A 114 -19.27 -19.13 7.05
N GLY A 115 -18.49 -18.41 6.23
CA GLY A 115 -18.43 -18.54 4.77
C GLY A 115 -19.31 -17.54 4.01
N ASP A 116 -19.96 -16.61 4.70
CA ASP A 116 -20.76 -15.56 4.06
C ASP A 116 -19.83 -14.53 3.41
N VAL A 117 -20.22 -14.04 2.24
CA VAL A 117 -19.43 -13.02 1.52
C VAL A 117 -19.49 -11.72 2.30
N VAL A 118 -18.33 -11.25 2.74
CA VAL A 118 -18.13 -9.92 3.32
C VAL A 118 -17.91 -8.91 2.21
N ASP A 119 -16.99 -9.16 1.29
CA ASP A 119 -16.67 -8.21 0.24
C ASP A 119 -16.15 -8.90 -1.03
N ARG A 120 -16.22 -8.19 -2.15
CA ARG A 120 -15.71 -8.66 -3.45
C ARG A 120 -15.08 -7.50 -4.23
N THR A 121 -13.98 -7.75 -4.91
CA THR A 121 -13.40 -6.81 -5.88
C THR A 121 -14.14 -6.84 -7.22
N LEU A 122 -13.77 -5.92 -8.13
CA LEU A 122 -14.09 -6.08 -9.54
C LEU A 122 -13.30 -7.25 -10.13
N VAL A 123 -13.76 -7.74 -11.29
CA VAL A 123 -12.96 -8.60 -12.16
C VAL A 123 -12.06 -7.69 -13.00
N VAL A 124 -10.75 -7.77 -12.82
CA VAL A 124 -9.78 -6.81 -13.37
C VAL A 124 -8.57 -7.48 -14.00
N ASN A 125 -7.76 -6.68 -14.70
CA ASN A 125 -6.49 -7.08 -15.26
C ASN A 125 -5.39 -6.13 -14.79
N ASP A 126 -4.17 -6.64 -14.75
CA ASP A 126 -2.95 -5.88 -14.58
C ASP A 126 -1.87 -6.57 -15.42
N ASN A 127 -1.47 -5.90 -16.49
CA ASN A 127 -0.55 -6.47 -17.47
C ASN A 127 0.85 -5.83 -17.38
N GLU A 128 1.06 -4.91 -16.43
CA GLU A 128 2.27 -4.11 -16.32
C GLU A 128 2.96 -4.42 -14.99
N SER A 129 4.23 -4.82 -15.00
CA SER A 129 4.97 -5.14 -13.77
C SER A 129 5.56 -3.86 -13.18
N ASP A 130 4.72 -3.09 -12.50
CA ASP A 130 5.06 -1.80 -11.91
C ASP A 130 4.41 -1.58 -10.52
N ASN A 131 4.39 -0.35 -10.03
CA ASN A 131 3.84 -0.04 -8.70
C ASN A 131 2.36 0.38 -8.73
N ARG A 132 1.69 0.38 -9.88
CA ARG A 132 0.27 0.68 -9.95
C ARG A 132 -0.51 -0.53 -9.46
N TYR A 133 -1.57 -0.26 -8.74
CA TYR A 133 -2.41 -1.31 -8.17
C TYR A 133 -3.86 -0.87 -8.11
N TRP A 134 -4.75 -1.83 -7.90
CA TRP A 134 -6.17 -1.55 -7.75
C TRP A 134 -6.45 -1.05 -6.33
N MET A 135 -7.06 0.12 -6.20
CA MET A 135 -7.44 0.70 -4.91
C MET A 135 -8.86 1.27 -4.91
N ARG A 136 -9.54 1.16 -3.77
CA ARG A 136 -10.85 1.78 -3.55
C ARG A 136 -10.69 3.25 -3.15
N ASN A 137 -11.55 4.09 -3.72
CA ASN A 137 -11.82 5.44 -3.28
C ASN A 137 -13.33 5.70 -3.24
N ASN A 138 -13.73 6.92 -2.89
CA ASN A 138 -15.16 7.31 -2.78
C ASN A 138 -15.96 7.16 -4.07
N SER A 139 -15.29 7.08 -5.23
CA SER A 139 -15.90 6.95 -6.57
C SER A 139 -15.85 5.51 -7.11
N GLY A 140 -15.27 4.55 -6.38
CA GLY A 140 -15.13 3.16 -6.81
C GLY A 140 -13.66 2.71 -6.86
N TRP A 141 -13.34 1.82 -7.81
CA TRP A 141 -11.99 1.30 -7.99
C TRP A 141 -11.20 2.11 -9.02
N THR A 142 -9.94 2.38 -8.71
CA THR A 142 -8.96 3.00 -9.62
C THR A 142 -7.71 2.14 -9.69
N PHE A 143 -7.05 2.14 -10.85
CA PHE A 143 -5.77 1.48 -11.09
C PHE A 143 -4.72 2.56 -11.31
N ASP A 144 -3.91 2.82 -10.28
CA ASP A 144 -2.89 3.88 -10.29
C ASP A 144 -1.92 3.67 -9.11
N VAL A 145 -0.97 4.59 -8.96
CA VAL A 145 -0.20 4.76 -7.72
C VAL A 145 -0.99 5.59 -6.71
N ARG A 146 -0.59 5.52 -5.44
CA ARG A 146 -1.21 6.30 -4.36
C ARG A 146 -0.51 7.63 -4.20
N ASP A 147 -1.28 8.71 -4.04
CA ASP A 147 -0.74 9.99 -3.58
C ASP A 147 -0.13 9.83 -2.17
N LEU A 148 1.17 10.11 -2.06
CA LEU A 148 1.88 10.06 -0.79
C LEU A 148 1.76 11.42 -0.10
N GLU A 149 1.53 11.42 1.22
CA GLU A 149 1.47 12.65 2.01
C GLU A 149 2.85 13.32 2.03
N LYS A 150 2.84 14.61 1.71
CA LYS A 150 4.04 15.42 1.56
C LYS A 150 4.67 15.78 2.89
N GLY A 151 6.00 15.81 2.95
CA GLY A 151 6.78 16.14 4.15
C GLY A 151 6.70 15.11 5.28
N GLU A 152 6.15 13.92 5.03
CA GLU A 152 6.09 12.82 5.99
C GLU A 152 7.08 11.72 5.63
N LEU A 153 7.75 11.16 6.64
CA LEU A 153 8.63 10.01 6.43
C LEU A 153 7.82 8.72 6.37
N TRP A 154 7.98 7.99 5.27
CA TRP A 154 7.36 6.68 5.09
C TRP A 154 8.30 5.59 5.61
N SER A 155 7.78 4.64 6.39
CA SER A 155 8.57 3.51 6.89
C SER A 155 8.14 2.19 6.28
N GLY A 156 9.11 1.33 6.00
CA GLY A 156 8.86 -0.04 5.54
C GLY A 156 10.11 -0.92 5.70
N TYR A 157 9.98 -2.19 5.38
CA TYR A 157 11.09 -3.15 5.42
C TYR A 157 11.59 -3.48 4.02
N VAL A 158 12.91 -3.45 3.83
CA VAL A 158 13.49 -3.86 2.54
C VAL A 158 13.30 -5.37 2.34
N LYS A 159 12.62 -5.72 1.25
CA LYS A 159 12.32 -7.10 0.82
C LYS A 159 13.29 -7.60 -0.23
N ASN A 160 13.82 -6.70 -1.06
CA ASN A 160 14.69 -7.02 -2.17
C ASN A 160 15.56 -5.82 -2.55
N VAL A 161 16.75 -6.09 -3.09
CA VAL A 161 17.63 -5.10 -3.72
C VAL A 161 17.75 -5.46 -5.19
N VAL A 162 17.25 -4.57 -6.06
CA VAL A 162 17.11 -4.81 -7.50
C VAL A 162 18.46 -4.63 -8.18
N ASP A 163 19.11 -3.49 -7.93
CA ASP A 163 20.42 -3.07 -8.43
C ASP A 163 21.06 -2.08 -7.43
N GLY A 164 22.07 -1.32 -7.82
CA GLY A 164 22.81 -0.41 -6.94
C GLY A 164 22.06 0.86 -6.53
N ASP A 165 20.87 1.15 -7.07
CA ASP A 165 20.10 2.34 -6.68
C ASP A 165 18.58 2.10 -6.57
N THR A 166 18.15 0.85 -6.67
CA THR A 166 16.74 0.46 -6.64
C THR A 166 16.51 -0.66 -5.62
N ILE A 167 15.51 -0.46 -4.75
CA ILE A 167 15.10 -1.42 -3.71
C ILE A 167 13.59 -1.65 -3.75
N ASP A 168 13.13 -2.82 -3.30
CA ASP A 168 11.70 -3.07 -3.07
C ASP A 168 11.42 -3.06 -1.56
N VAL A 169 10.45 -2.24 -1.15
CA VAL A 169 10.12 -1.98 0.26
C VAL A 169 8.69 -2.44 0.54
N HIS A 170 8.51 -3.22 1.59
CA HIS A 170 7.20 -3.62 2.08
C HIS A 170 6.65 -2.59 3.08
N PHE A 171 5.54 -1.97 2.70
CA PHE A 171 4.76 -1.04 3.51
C PHE A 171 3.52 -1.72 4.09
N ASN A 172 3.08 -1.25 5.25
CA ASN A 172 1.91 -1.81 5.93
C ASN A 172 0.60 -1.66 5.14
N ILE A 173 0.44 -0.62 4.32
CA ILE A 173 -0.85 -0.31 3.67
C ILE A 173 -0.84 -0.57 2.15
N CYS A 174 0.31 -0.45 1.49
CA CYS A 174 0.45 -0.60 0.03
C CYS A 174 1.40 -1.73 -0.37
N GLY A 175 1.61 -2.70 0.52
CA GLY A 175 2.41 -3.90 0.23
C GLY A 175 3.82 -3.58 -0.26
N VAL A 176 4.34 -4.41 -1.15
CA VAL A 176 5.68 -4.24 -1.72
C VAL A 176 5.64 -3.18 -2.82
N GLN A 177 6.51 -2.18 -2.75
CA GLN A 177 6.64 -1.12 -3.75
C GLN A 177 8.12 -0.90 -4.10
N ARG A 178 8.40 -0.65 -5.37
CA ARG A 178 9.74 -0.30 -5.86
C ARG A 178 10.09 1.15 -5.58
N VAL A 179 11.29 1.37 -5.06
CA VAL A 179 11.83 2.67 -4.66
C VAL A 179 13.15 2.88 -5.38
N ARG A 180 13.29 4.03 -6.05
CA ARG A 180 14.53 4.51 -6.67
C ARG A 180 15.16 5.54 -5.74
N LEU A 181 16.41 5.28 -5.35
CA LEU A 181 17.20 6.20 -4.54
C LEU A 181 17.46 7.47 -5.37
N VAL A 182 16.73 8.55 -5.12
CA VAL A 182 16.83 9.77 -5.92
C VAL A 182 18.18 10.47 -5.73
N GLY A 183 18.66 11.17 -6.76
CA GLY A 183 19.87 11.98 -6.67
C GLY A 183 21.17 11.23 -6.96
N ILE A 184 21.12 9.91 -7.17
CA ILE A 184 22.28 9.06 -7.47
C ILE A 184 22.08 8.22 -8.73
N ASP A 185 23.16 7.74 -9.31
CA ASP A 185 23.18 6.78 -10.41
C ASP A 185 24.22 5.70 -10.13
N ALA A 186 23.79 4.46 -9.97
CA ALA A 186 24.69 3.33 -9.82
C ALA A 186 25.00 2.71 -11.20
N PRO A 187 26.14 2.01 -11.36
CA PRO A 187 26.44 1.31 -12.60
C PRO A 187 25.33 0.33 -12.98
N GLU A 188 24.97 0.28 -14.26
CA GLU A 188 23.91 -0.58 -14.80
C GLU A 188 24.40 -2.02 -15.02
N ILE A 189 23.47 -2.96 -15.27
CA ILE A 189 23.83 -4.36 -15.49
C ILE A 189 24.83 -4.51 -16.66
N GLY A 190 25.99 -5.11 -16.35
CA GLY A 190 27.09 -5.30 -17.30
C GLY A 190 28.14 -4.18 -17.32
N GLU A 191 27.94 -3.12 -16.54
CA GLU A 191 28.95 -2.09 -16.30
C GLU A 191 29.90 -2.48 -15.16
N GLU A 192 31.09 -1.87 -15.14
CA GLU A 192 32.08 -2.08 -14.07
C GLU A 192 31.54 -1.47 -12.76
N GLY A 193 31.57 -2.25 -11.67
CA GLY A 193 31.07 -1.81 -10.36
C GLY A 193 29.61 -2.18 -10.05
N TYR A 194 28.87 -2.76 -11.00
CA TYR A 194 27.45 -3.12 -10.79
C TYR A 194 27.25 -4.11 -9.63
N GLU A 195 28.03 -5.20 -9.60
CA GLU A 195 27.88 -6.22 -8.55
C GLU A 195 28.29 -5.66 -7.19
N GLU A 196 29.37 -4.88 -7.14
CA GLU A 196 29.87 -4.25 -5.94
C GLU A 196 28.88 -3.22 -5.36
N ALA A 197 28.27 -2.39 -6.21
CA ALA A 197 27.26 -1.42 -5.80
C ALA A 197 26.00 -2.11 -5.26
N LYS A 198 25.53 -3.15 -5.96
CA LYS A 198 24.38 -3.95 -5.53
C LYS A 198 24.65 -4.69 -4.22
N GLU A 199 25.81 -5.30 -4.07
CA GLU A 199 26.22 -6.02 -2.85
C GLU A 199 26.29 -5.05 -1.66
N PHE A 200 26.92 -3.89 -1.83
CA PHE A 200 27.02 -2.88 -0.78
C PHE A 200 25.63 -2.38 -0.33
N LEU A 201 24.73 -2.10 -1.28
CA LEU A 201 23.37 -1.70 -0.97
C LEU A 201 22.63 -2.83 -0.21
N ASN A 202 22.78 -4.08 -0.65
CA ASN A 202 22.21 -5.26 0.00
C ASN A 202 22.67 -5.40 1.46
N GLU A 203 23.98 -5.42 1.71
CA GLU A 203 24.55 -5.50 3.07
C GLU A 203 24.06 -4.35 3.97
N THR A 204 23.86 -3.17 3.37
CA THR A 204 23.47 -1.97 4.10
C THR A 204 21.99 -1.96 4.49
N CYS A 205 21.07 -2.43 3.65
CA CYS A 205 19.63 -2.23 3.87
C CYS A 205 18.75 -3.50 3.88
N MET A 206 19.22 -4.64 3.35
CA MET A 206 18.38 -5.84 3.21
C MET A 206 17.80 -6.31 4.56
N TRP A 207 16.49 -6.59 4.58
CA TRP A 207 15.71 -6.98 5.77
C TRP A 207 15.67 -5.96 6.92
N LYS A 208 16.18 -4.75 6.71
CA LYS A 208 16.14 -3.66 7.69
C LYS A 208 14.92 -2.79 7.44
N GLU A 209 14.47 -2.14 8.50
CA GLU A 209 13.53 -1.03 8.39
C GLU A 209 14.26 0.17 7.76
N VAL A 210 13.61 0.80 6.78
CA VAL A 210 14.05 2.03 6.15
C VAL A 210 13.01 3.11 6.37
N LYS A 211 13.47 4.36 6.44
CA LYS A 211 12.62 5.54 6.30
C LYS A 211 12.86 6.17 4.94
N LEU A 212 11.81 6.63 4.29
CA LEU A 212 11.84 7.27 2.99
C LEU A 212 11.40 8.70 3.17
N ASP A 213 12.28 9.62 2.79
CA ASP A 213 11.94 11.00 2.51
C ASP A 213 11.60 11.09 1.02
N VAL A 214 10.31 11.11 0.71
CA VAL A 214 9.79 11.02 -0.67
C VAL A 214 9.85 12.41 -1.29
N ASP A 215 10.27 12.48 -2.55
CA ASP A 215 10.38 13.76 -3.26
C ASP A 215 9.02 14.43 -3.46
N ASP A 216 8.78 15.53 -2.74
CA ASP A 216 7.54 16.28 -2.77
C ASP A 216 7.30 17.02 -4.09
N GLU A 217 8.35 17.32 -4.86
CA GLU A 217 8.24 17.92 -6.18
C GLU A 217 7.91 16.87 -7.25
N LYS A 218 8.38 15.62 -7.06
CA LYS A 218 8.14 14.51 -7.97
C LYS A 218 8.21 13.15 -7.29
N GLN A 219 7.08 12.66 -6.78
CA GLN A 219 7.01 11.41 -6.03
C GLN A 219 7.30 10.14 -6.87
N TYR A 220 7.02 10.20 -8.17
CA TYR A 220 7.09 9.05 -9.07
C TYR A 220 7.85 9.38 -10.36
N ASP A 221 8.62 8.41 -10.84
CA ASP A 221 9.18 8.45 -12.18
C ASP A 221 8.20 7.88 -13.24
N PRO A 222 8.51 7.94 -14.54
CA PRO A 222 7.64 7.38 -15.60
C PRO A 222 7.41 5.86 -15.52
N TYR A 223 8.18 5.14 -14.71
CA TYR A 223 8.05 3.71 -14.43
C TYR A 223 7.31 3.46 -13.11
N TYR A 224 6.72 4.50 -12.52
CA TYR A 224 5.98 4.48 -11.26
C TYR A 224 6.82 4.08 -10.03
N ARG A 225 8.16 4.14 -10.10
CA ARG A 225 9.01 3.93 -8.91
C ARG A 225 8.87 5.12 -7.97
N ILE A 226 8.80 4.86 -6.67
CA ILE A 226 8.83 5.92 -5.65
C ILE A 226 10.22 6.56 -5.66
N LEU A 227 10.29 7.88 -5.82
CA LEU A 227 11.53 8.65 -5.75
C LEU A 227 11.75 9.13 -4.32
N ALA A 228 12.82 8.66 -3.68
CA ALA A 228 13.07 8.99 -2.28
C ALA A 228 14.56 9.04 -1.92
N VAL A 229 14.87 9.85 -0.90
CA VAL A 229 16.07 9.68 -0.09
C VAL A 229 15.78 8.65 0.98
N VAL A 230 16.58 7.58 1.01
CA VAL A 230 16.37 6.43 1.89
C VAL A 230 17.30 6.54 3.09
N TYR A 231 16.76 6.29 4.28
CA TYR A 231 17.49 6.31 5.54
C TYR A 231 17.47 4.94 6.20
N VAL A 232 18.65 4.43 6.57
CA VAL A 232 18.83 3.25 7.43
C VAL A 232 19.49 3.69 8.72
N ASN A 233 18.83 3.51 9.87
CA ASN A 233 19.35 3.96 11.17
C ASN A 233 19.85 5.43 11.17
N GLU A 234 19.02 6.35 10.65
CA GLU A 234 19.33 7.79 10.50
C GLU A 234 20.45 8.13 9.49
N THR A 235 21.07 7.13 8.85
CA THR A 235 22.08 7.34 7.82
C THR A 235 21.41 7.50 6.46
N ASN A 236 21.69 8.60 5.77
CA ASN A 236 21.30 8.80 4.37
C ASN A 236 22.03 7.77 3.49
N LEU A 237 21.28 6.81 2.97
CA LEU A 237 21.80 5.73 2.15
C LEU A 237 22.25 6.24 0.79
N ASN A 238 21.50 7.16 0.18
CA ASN A 238 21.82 7.75 -1.12
C ASN A 238 23.19 8.45 -1.08
N GLU A 239 23.41 9.33 -0.09
CA GLU A 239 24.70 10.00 0.12
C GLU A 239 25.82 8.99 0.39
N LYS A 240 25.54 7.94 1.18
CA LYS A 240 26.51 6.90 1.48
C LYS A 240 26.95 6.12 0.24
N MET A 241 26.04 5.81 -0.68
CA MET A 241 26.38 5.18 -1.98
C MET A 241 27.40 6.01 -2.75
N VAL A 242 27.22 7.33 -2.79
CA VAL A 242 28.12 8.26 -3.48
C VAL A 242 29.48 8.34 -2.79
N ARG A 243 29.49 8.56 -1.47
CA ARG A 243 30.73 8.76 -0.70
C ARG A 243 31.66 7.55 -0.70
N GLU A 244 31.08 6.35 -0.77
CA GLU A 244 31.83 5.10 -0.81
C GLU A 244 32.18 4.67 -2.25
N GLY A 245 31.79 5.46 -3.26
CA GLY A 245 32.16 5.24 -4.66
C GLY A 245 31.34 4.17 -5.39
N TYR A 246 30.15 3.84 -4.89
CA TYR A 246 29.25 2.86 -5.50
C TYR A 246 28.18 3.49 -6.40
N ALA A 247 28.06 4.82 -6.38
CA ALA A 247 27.18 5.57 -7.27
C ALA A 247 27.77 6.96 -7.56
N GLU A 248 27.35 7.58 -8.65
CA GLU A 248 27.63 8.97 -8.98
C GLU A 248 26.43 9.86 -8.66
N VAL A 249 26.66 11.17 -8.53
CA VAL A 249 25.56 12.13 -8.34
C VAL A 249 24.81 12.33 -9.65
N MET A 250 23.49 12.15 -9.62
CA MET A 250 22.60 12.44 -10.76
C MET A 250 21.41 13.28 -10.30
N TYR A 251 21.41 14.56 -10.68
CA TYR A 251 20.29 15.46 -10.40
C TYR A 251 19.21 15.35 -11.48
N ILE A 252 17.99 14.95 -11.09
CA ILE A 252 16.83 14.84 -11.98
C ILE A 252 15.78 15.88 -11.56
N PRO A 253 15.62 17.00 -12.28
CA PRO A 253 14.59 17.99 -11.97
C PRO A 253 13.19 17.58 -12.50
N PRO A 254 12.10 18.08 -11.88
CA PRO A 254 12.09 18.79 -10.59
C PRO A 254 12.37 17.81 -9.44
N SER A 255 13.08 18.29 -8.42
CA SER A 255 13.37 17.57 -7.20
C SER A 255 13.61 18.56 -6.08
N GLU A 256 13.11 18.28 -4.88
CA GLU A 256 13.40 19.07 -3.69
C GLU A 256 14.81 18.84 -3.12
N PHE A 257 15.43 17.72 -3.47
CA PHE A 257 16.73 17.31 -2.94
C PHE A 257 17.89 17.91 -3.75
N ASP A 258 18.83 18.55 -3.04
CA ASP A 258 20.09 19.00 -3.64
C ASP A 258 21.20 17.95 -3.46
N CYS A 259 21.25 16.97 -4.35
CA CYS A 259 22.22 15.87 -4.27
C CYS A 259 23.68 16.29 -4.59
N ARG A 260 23.92 17.51 -5.07
CA ARG A 260 25.27 17.97 -5.46
C ARG A 260 26.23 18.07 -4.28
N GLU A 261 25.71 18.20 -3.06
CA GLU A 261 26.51 18.26 -1.84
C GLU A 261 27.04 16.88 -1.41
N TRP A 262 26.54 15.78 -1.99
CA TRP A 262 26.96 14.43 -1.61
C TRP A 262 28.33 14.03 -2.20
N GLY A 263 28.73 14.66 -3.32
CA GLY A 263 29.93 14.32 -4.09
C GLY A 263 31.26 14.86 -3.57
N GLY A 264 31.26 15.71 -2.54
CA GLY A 264 32.47 16.33 -1.96
C GLY A 264 33.03 17.53 -2.72
#